data_AF-A0A7D5P2U7-F1
#
_entry.id   AF-A0A7D5P2U7-F1
#
_cell.length_a   1.000
_cell.length_b   1.000
_cell.length_c   1.000
_cell.angle_alpha   90.00
_cell.angle_beta   90.00
_cell.angle_gamma   90.00
#
_symmetry.space_group_name_H-M   'P 1'
#
loop_
_entity.id
_entity.type
_entity.pdbx_description
1 polymer ?
#
loop_
_entity_poly.entity_id
_entity_poly.type
_entity_poly.pdbx_seq_one_letter_code
_entity_poly.pdbx_strand_id
1 'polypeptide(L)'
;MQRRAAAIYFVFFLVIGAGAYGLIQTAEEPTISLQGDTAYSAGDTVAFGDRTWTVAEADAGSGELAWVNESAVVSTTVDNGTEVPVTDVRWSDQSARMERVFEAGSTTQYNGSEYEVSVNESAGSFTLALANNASMNQSYAVGDSIPVDGSEATVTSVTGEAATVVWGGPYLLVVQTENVTEPTDATFVEQRDLEAMVADDPALYDEIITQNGTRKVTYRANETNVPLDDYFPPVERHTVSEGETLTYQGNETTVDAVTNTSVELTRPGQNTATVGFSEGGNFTVADTQYFAHFPDNSSVYFMETGERYGDYRAQENEISSYNDRMNGLWGVAQLSLLAAILLVAIAYLPVRG
;
A
#
# COMPACT_ATOMS: atom_id res chain seq x y z
N MET A 1 -27.38 -3.45 78.42
CA MET A 1 -26.66 -4.56 77.75
C MET A 1 -26.20 -4.21 76.32
N GLN A 2 -26.89 -3.35 75.59
CA GLN A 2 -26.60 -3.04 74.16
C GLN A 2 -25.19 -2.47 73.88
N ARG A 3 -24.63 -1.60 74.73
CA ARG A 3 -23.29 -1.00 74.51
C ARG A 3 -22.13 -1.99 74.61
N ARG A 4 -22.24 -3.02 75.46
CA ARG A 4 -21.21 -4.06 75.60
C ARG A 4 -21.21 -5.03 74.41
N ALA A 5 -22.40 -5.35 73.88
CA ALA A 5 -22.52 -6.15 72.67
C ALA A 5 -21.96 -5.40 71.44
N ALA A 6 -22.28 -4.11 71.28
CA ALA A 6 -21.76 -3.28 70.19
C ALA A 6 -20.22 -3.19 70.20
N ALA A 7 -19.59 -3.06 71.36
CA ALA A 7 -18.13 -3.01 71.49
C ALA A 7 -17.46 -4.32 71.04
N ILE A 8 -18.07 -5.49 71.35
CA ILE A 8 -17.53 -6.79 70.93
C ILE A 8 -17.61 -6.95 69.41
N TYR A 9 -18.75 -6.59 68.80
CA TYR A 9 -18.89 -6.64 67.34
C TYR A 9 -17.98 -5.64 66.62
N PHE A 10 -17.79 -4.45 67.18
CA PHE A 10 -16.86 -3.45 66.64
C PHE A 10 -15.42 -3.99 66.58
N VAL A 11 -14.92 -4.56 67.69
CA VAL A 11 -13.58 -5.17 67.74
C VAL A 11 -13.49 -6.36 66.78
N PHE A 12 -14.54 -7.19 66.70
CA PHE A 12 -14.59 -8.31 65.77
C PHE A 12 -14.46 -7.89 64.31
N PHE A 13 -15.23 -6.87 63.87
CA PHE A 13 -15.13 -6.36 62.51
C PHE A 13 -13.78 -5.68 62.25
N LEU A 14 -13.19 -4.97 63.22
CA LEU A 14 -11.84 -4.43 63.07
C LEU A 14 -10.77 -5.51 62.88
N VAL A 15 -10.86 -6.61 63.62
CA VAL A 15 -9.91 -7.74 63.49
C VAL A 15 -10.06 -8.42 62.12
N ILE A 16 -11.30 -8.63 61.66
CA ILE A 16 -11.55 -9.21 60.33
C ILE A 16 -11.07 -8.28 59.22
N GLY A 17 -11.38 -6.99 59.31
CA GLY A 17 -10.94 -5.99 58.35
C GLY A 17 -9.42 -5.87 58.27
N ALA A 18 -8.75 -5.84 59.43
CA ALA A 18 -7.29 -5.83 59.50
C ALA A 18 -6.66 -7.13 58.99
N GLY A 19 -7.27 -8.28 59.26
CA GLY A 19 -6.83 -9.58 58.75
C GLY A 19 -6.95 -9.68 57.23
N ALA A 20 -8.09 -9.26 56.67
CA ALA A 20 -8.29 -9.20 55.22
C ALA A 20 -7.30 -8.25 54.55
N TYR A 21 -7.09 -7.05 55.12
CA TYR A 21 -6.11 -6.09 54.61
C TYR A 21 -4.67 -6.61 54.69
N GLY A 22 -4.32 -7.33 55.75
CA GLY A 22 -3.02 -7.98 55.88
C GLY A 22 -2.77 -8.99 54.77
N LEU A 23 -3.77 -9.83 54.44
CA LEU A 23 -3.67 -10.81 53.35
C LEU A 23 -3.54 -10.13 51.99
N ILE A 24 -4.25 -9.03 51.74
CA ILE A 24 -4.14 -8.25 50.50
C ILE A 24 -2.70 -7.75 50.30
N GLN A 25 -2.06 -7.24 51.35
CA GLN A 25 -0.73 -6.64 51.29
C GLN A 25 0.41 -7.65 51.10
N THR A 26 0.22 -8.89 51.55
CA THR A 26 1.26 -9.93 51.50
C THR A 26 1.12 -10.90 50.34
N ALA A 27 -0.01 -10.84 49.62
CA ALA A 27 -0.25 -11.74 48.51
C ALA A 27 0.51 -11.27 47.26
N GLU A 28 1.24 -12.18 46.63
CA GLU A 28 1.90 -11.94 45.35
C GLU A 28 0.96 -12.36 44.22
N GLU A 29 0.85 -11.52 43.19
CA GLU A 29 0.06 -11.82 42.01
C GLU A 29 0.78 -12.89 41.16
N PRO A 30 0.10 -13.99 40.80
CA PRO A 30 0.67 -14.97 39.89
C PRO A 30 0.87 -14.35 38.50
N THR A 31 1.88 -14.78 37.77
CA THR A 31 2.17 -14.31 36.41
C THR A 31 2.24 -15.48 35.44
N ILE A 32 2.02 -15.21 34.16
CA ILE A 32 2.23 -16.19 33.11
C ILE A 32 3.75 -16.36 32.94
N SER A 33 4.26 -17.53 33.30
CA SER A 33 5.68 -17.91 33.24
C SER A 33 6.04 -18.67 31.96
N LEU A 34 5.15 -18.65 30.97
CA LEU A 34 5.28 -19.43 29.76
C LEU A 34 6.35 -18.83 28.84
N GLN A 35 7.44 -19.56 28.64
CA GLN A 35 8.49 -19.18 27.69
C GLN A 35 8.40 -20.08 26.45
N GLY A 36 8.56 -19.46 25.29
CA GLY A 36 8.83 -20.13 24.03
C GLY A 36 10.34 -20.32 23.83
N ASP A 37 10.70 -20.91 22.69
CA ASP A 37 12.11 -21.17 22.36
C ASP A 37 12.88 -19.90 22.02
N THR A 38 12.20 -18.88 21.49
CA THR A 38 12.81 -17.61 21.08
C THR A 38 11.82 -16.47 21.27
N ALA A 39 12.27 -15.37 21.88
CA ALA A 39 11.52 -14.11 21.95
C ALA A 39 11.82 -13.31 20.69
N TYR A 40 10.77 -12.85 20.00
CA TYR A 40 10.87 -12.06 18.77
C TYR A 40 10.41 -10.63 19.04
N SER A 41 11.04 -9.67 18.38
CA SER A 41 10.65 -8.25 18.34
C SER A 41 10.33 -7.83 16.91
N ALA A 42 9.75 -6.64 16.73
CA ALA A 42 9.54 -6.07 15.39
C ALA A 42 10.85 -6.01 14.60
N GLY A 43 10.82 -6.51 13.36
CA GLY A 43 11.97 -6.68 12.47
C GLY A 43 12.65 -8.05 12.53
N ASP A 44 12.36 -8.88 13.53
CA ASP A 44 12.91 -10.24 13.60
C ASP A 44 12.25 -11.17 12.59
N THR A 45 12.93 -12.26 12.26
CA THR A 45 12.42 -13.29 11.36
C THR A 45 12.13 -14.60 12.10
N VAL A 46 11.03 -15.25 11.74
CA VAL A 46 10.55 -16.50 12.33
C VAL A 46 10.12 -17.46 11.22
N ALA A 47 10.49 -18.73 11.35
CA ALA A 47 10.14 -19.76 10.39
C ALA A 47 8.84 -20.46 10.82
N PHE A 48 7.87 -20.53 9.91
CA PHE A 48 6.66 -21.33 10.05
C PHE A 48 6.54 -22.27 8.85
N GLY A 49 6.65 -23.58 9.11
CA GLY A 49 6.77 -24.58 8.05
C GLY A 49 7.96 -24.29 7.14
N ASP A 50 7.71 -24.23 5.84
CA ASP A 50 8.74 -23.97 4.81
C ASP A 50 8.97 -22.46 4.53
N ARG A 51 8.30 -21.56 5.26
CA ARG A 51 8.35 -20.10 5.00
C ARG A 51 8.95 -19.32 6.16
N THR A 52 9.78 -18.35 5.82
CA THR A 52 10.31 -17.37 6.77
C THR A 52 9.44 -16.12 6.73
N TRP A 53 8.87 -15.75 7.87
CA TRP A 53 8.07 -14.55 8.07
C TRP A 53 8.88 -13.51 8.83
N THR A 54 8.59 -12.24 8.61
CA THR A 54 9.08 -11.12 9.41
C THR A 54 8.01 -10.73 10.41
N VAL A 55 8.39 -10.48 11.66
CA VAL A 55 7.52 -9.83 12.64
C VAL A 55 7.48 -8.35 12.25
N ALA A 56 6.43 -7.94 11.54
CA ALA A 56 6.28 -6.57 11.06
C ALA A 56 5.99 -5.61 12.22
N GLU A 57 5.12 -6.05 13.13
CA GLU A 57 4.72 -5.32 14.33
C GLU A 57 4.60 -6.28 15.51
N ALA A 58 4.96 -5.82 16.71
CA ALA A 58 4.81 -6.57 17.95
C ALA A 58 4.78 -5.59 19.13
N ASP A 59 3.60 -5.02 19.39
CA ASP A 59 3.41 -3.96 20.37
C ASP A 59 2.17 -4.21 21.24
N ALA A 60 2.34 -4.00 22.55
CA ALA A 60 1.25 -3.93 23.53
C ALA A 60 0.22 -5.09 23.46
N GLY A 61 0.68 -6.31 23.21
CA GLY A 61 -0.19 -7.50 23.17
C GLY A 61 -0.82 -7.78 21.81
N SER A 62 -0.36 -7.14 20.74
CA SER A 62 -0.78 -7.46 19.36
C SER A 62 0.34 -7.24 18.36
N GLY A 63 0.20 -7.79 17.17
CA GLY A 63 1.19 -7.63 16.12
C GLY A 63 0.79 -8.26 14.80
N GLU A 64 1.70 -8.17 13.84
CA GLU A 64 1.50 -8.69 12.49
C GLU A 64 2.76 -9.41 12.01
N LEU A 65 2.56 -10.59 11.42
CA LEU A 65 3.56 -11.30 10.64
C LEU A 65 3.40 -10.91 9.17
N ALA A 66 4.49 -10.64 8.48
CA ALA A 66 4.52 -10.36 7.06
C ALA A 66 5.45 -11.34 6.33
N TRP A 67 5.01 -11.82 5.17
CA TRP A 67 5.83 -12.61 4.26
C TRP A 67 5.69 -12.09 2.83
N VAL A 68 6.83 -11.84 2.19
CA VAL A 68 6.87 -11.39 0.79
C VAL A 68 6.91 -12.61 -0.12
N ASN A 69 5.88 -12.76 -0.95
CA ASN A 69 5.86 -13.70 -2.05
C ASN A 69 6.55 -13.07 -3.27
N GLU A 70 7.83 -13.37 -3.46
CA GLU A 70 8.61 -12.89 -4.61
C GLU A 70 8.23 -13.57 -5.94
N SER A 71 7.45 -14.65 -5.89
CA SER A 71 6.94 -15.38 -7.06
C SER A 71 5.47 -15.06 -7.33
N ALA A 72 4.98 -13.90 -6.86
CA ALA A 72 3.63 -13.49 -7.14
C ALA A 72 3.46 -13.14 -8.62
N VAL A 73 2.30 -13.45 -9.17
CA VAL A 73 1.88 -12.96 -10.49
C VAL A 73 0.90 -11.82 -10.23
N VAL A 74 1.21 -10.65 -10.80
CA VAL A 74 0.33 -9.48 -10.74
C VAL A 74 -0.45 -9.43 -12.05
N SER A 75 -1.77 -9.38 -11.94
CA SER A 75 -2.65 -9.19 -13.10
C SER A 75 -3.10 -7.73 -13.23
N THR A 76 -3.33 -7.29 -14.46
CA THR A 76 -3.86 -5.98 -14.81
C THR A 76 -4.82 -6.15 -15.98
N THR A 77 -6.02 -5.57 -15.87
CA THR A 77 -7.02 -5.61 -16.95
C THR A 77 -7.02 -4.28 -17.68
N VAL A 78 -6.96 -4.33 -19.01
CA VAL A 78 -7.15 -3.17 -19.88
C VAL A 78 -8.45 -3.37 -20.64
N ASP A 79 -9.44 -2.53 -20.36
CA ASP A 79 -10.76 -2.63 -20.99
C ASP A 79 -10.72 -2.17 -22.46
N ASN A 80 -11.58 -2.77 -23.28
CA ASN A 80 -11.77 -2.36 -24.67
C ASN A 80 -12.20 -0.89 -24.75
N GLY A 81 -11.58 -0.15 -25.66
CA GLY A 81 -11.78 1.29 -25.81
C GLY A 81 -10.97 2.14 -24.82
N THR A 82 -10.12 1.53 -24.00
CA THR A 82 -9.16 2.28 -23.17
C THR A 82 -8.09 2.92 -24.04
N GLU A 83 -7.85 4.21 -23.84
CA GLU A 83 -6.67 4.90 -24.37
C GLU A 83 -5.48 4.67 -23.43
N VAL A 84 -4.50 3.92 -23.91
CA VAL A 84 -3.27 3.63 -23.18
C VAL A 84 -2.20 4.67 -23.55
N PRO A 85 -1.61 5.38 -22.59
CA PRO A 85 -0.56 6.35 -22.87
C PRO A 85 0.59 5.74 -23.66
N VAL A 86 1.18 6.51 -24.58
CA VAL A 86 2.38 6.09 -25.33
C VAL A 86 3.58 5.76 -24.43
N THR A 87 3.58 6.26 -23.20
CA THR A 87 4.58 5.96 -22.17
C THR A 87 4.43 4.55 -21.58
N ASP A 88 3.23 3.99 -21.64
CA ASP A 88 2.87 2.76 -20.95
C ASP A 88 3.03 1.53 -21.84
N VAL A 89 3.18 1.70 -23.15
CA VAL A 89 3.33 0.58 -24.10
C VAL A 89 4.52 0.81 -25.01
N ARG A 90 5.31 -0.25 -25.23
CA ARG A 90 6.48 -0.18 -26.09
C ARG A 90 6.60 -1.39 -27.01
N TRP A 91 6.84 -1.11 -28.28
CA TRP A 91 7.13 -2.09 -29.33
C TRP A 91 8.48 -1.77 -30.00
N SER A 92 9.06 -2.75 -30.70
CA SER A 92 10.39 -2.60 -31.33
C SER A 92 10.42 -1.61 -32.49
N ASP A 93 9.30 -1.48 -33.18
CA ASP A 93 9.09 -0.68 -34.39
C ASP A 93 8.14 0.50 -34.14
N GLN A 94 8.07 0.95 -32.87
CA GLN A 94 7.15 2.01 -32.48
C GLN A 94 7.59 3.36 -33.03
N SER A 95 6.79 3.96 -33.91
CA SER A 95 7.15 5.18 -34.66
C SER A 95 6.44 6.43 -34.18
N ALA A 96 5.22 6.29 -33.65
CA ALA A 96 4.40 7.35 -33.07
C ALA A 96 4.86 7.76 -31.65
N ARG A 97 5.88 7.08 -31.11
CA ARG A 97 6.50 7.41 -29.83
C ARG A 97 7.75 8.23 -30.07
N MET A 98 7.68 9.52 -29.76
CA MET A 98 8.82 10.42 -29.83
C MET A 98 9.53 10.48 -28.48
N GLU A 99 10.85 10.68 -28.52
CA GLU A 99 11.70 10.70 -27.33
C GLU A 99 12.76 11.81 -27.46
N ARG A 100 13.06 12.46 -26.34
CA ARG A 100 14.20 13.37 -26.20
C ARG A 100 14.94 13.01 -24.92
N VAL A 101 16.27 12.97 -25.03
CA VAL A 101 17.18 12.71 -23.93
C VAL A 101 17.88 14.02 -23.55
N PHE A 102 17.83 14.35 -22.26
CA PHE A 102 18.55 15.45 -21.63
C PHE A 102 19.75 14.88 -20.88
N GLU A 103 20.91 14.91 -21.54
CA GLU A 103 22.17 14.39 -20.99
C GLU A 103 22.65 15.24 -19.80
N ALA A 104 23.01 14.61 -18.68
CA ALA A 104 23.45 15.29 -17.47
C ALA A 104 24.75 16.08 -17.72
N GLY A 105 24.78 17.34 -17.25
CA GLY A 105 25.92 18.23 -17.42
C GLY A 105 26.08 18.80 -18.84
N SER A 106 25.16 18.49 -19.76
CA SER A 106 25.15 19.08 -21.10
C SER A 106 24.43 20.44 -21.13
N THR A 107 24.65 21.20 -22.20
CA THR A 107 23.76 22.29 -22.58
C THR A 107 22.81 21.84 -23.69
N THR A 108 21.55 22.26 -23.59
CA THR A 108 20.49 21.92 -24.55
C THR A 108 19.70 23.15 -24.95
N GLN A 109 19.20 23.17 -26.18
CA GLN A 109 18.25 24.18 -26.63
C GLN A 109 16.84 23.77 -26.20
N TYR A 110 16.20 24.63 -25.43
CA TYR A 110 14.85 24.40 -24.93
C TYR A 110 14.06 25.72 -24.95
N ASN A 111 12.87 25.69 -25.57
CA ASN A 111 12.00 26.86 -25.71
C ASN A 111 12.72 28.13 -26.24
N GLY A 112 13.62 27.95 -27.21
CA GLY A 112 14.38 29.03 -27.85
C GLY A 112 15.55 29.60 -27.04
N SER A 113 15.89 29.03 -25.88
CA SER A 113 17.05 29.44 -25.07
C SER A 113 17.94 28.23 -24.69
N GLU A 114 19.18 28.51 -24.29
CA GLU A 114 20.13 27.48 -23.89
C GLU A 114 20.04 27.21 -22.39
N TYR A 115 19.91 25.93 -22.02
CA TYR A 115 19.79 25.48 -20.63
C TYR A 115 20.88 24.45 -20.31
N GLU A 116 21.47 24.56 -19.12
CA GLU A 116 22.29 23.51 -18.51
C GLU A 116 21.39 22.45 -17.86
N VAL A 117 21.71 21.18 -18.11
CA VAL A 117 20.97 20.04 -17.59
C VAL A 117 21.66 19.51 -16.33
N SER A 118 20.90 19.34 -15.25
CA SER A 118 21.35 18.62 -14.05
C SER A 118 20.32 17.58 -13.65
N VAL A 119 20.78 16.43 -13.16
CA VAL A 119 19.93 15.31 -12.75
C VAL A 119 20.14 14.98 -11.27
N ASN A 120 19.09 14.47 -10.64
CA ASN A 120 19.10 13.96 -9.28
C ASN A 120 18.37 12.61 -9.28
N GLU A 121 19.13 11.54 -9.51
CA GLU A 121 18.61 10.17 -9.57
C GLU A 121 17.90 9.77 -8.27
N SER A 122 18.46 10.11 -7.11
CA SER A 122 17.84 9.81 -5.81
C SER A 122 16.48 10.47 -5.61
N ALA A 123 16.27 11.64 -6.23
CA ALA A 123 15.00 12.35 -6.20
C ALA A 123 14.11 12.03 -7.41
N GLY A 124 14.60 11.25 -8.38
CA GLY A 124 13.90 10.99 -9.64
C GLY A 124 13.55 12.26 -10.40
N SER A 125 14.42 13.29 -10.36
CA SER A 125 14.12 14.59 -10.96
C SER A 125 15.31 15.20 -11.68
N PHE A 126 15.04 16.01 -12.70
CA PHE A 126 16.05 16.79 -13.42
C PHE A 126 15.69 18.26 -13.44
N THR A 127 16.69 19.10 -13.64
CA THR A 127 16.57 20.55 -13.63
C THR A 127 17.22 21.15 -14.87
N LEU A 128 16.47 22.01 -15.55
CA LEU A 128 16.94 22.87 -16.62
C LEU A 128 17.23 24.26 -16.04
N ALA A 129 18.51 24.62 -15.92
CA ALA A 129 18.93 25.95 -15.48
C ALA A 129 19.32 26.80 -16.68
N LEU A 130 18.79 28.01 -16.81
CA LEU A 130 19.10 28.87 -17.95
C LEU A 130 20.60 29.20 -17.94
N ALA A 131 21.32 28.93 -19.04
CA ALA A 131 22.78 28.97 -19.07
C ALA A 131 23.36 30.36 -18.75
N ASN A 132 22.63 31.43 -19.11
CA ASN A 132 23.04 32.80 -18.83
C ASN A 132 22.56 33.34 -17.47
N ASN A 133 21.70 32.61 -16.75
CA ASN A 133 21.18 32.98 -15.44
C ASN A 133 20.63 31.75 -14.68
N ALA A 134 21.51 31.07 -13.94
CA ALA A 134 21.16 29.88 -13.17
C ALA A 134 20.06 30.06 -12.10
N SER A 135 19.73 31.31 -11.74
CA SER A 135 18.61 31.59 -10.83
C SER A 135 17.24 31.35 -11.50
N MET A 136 17.21 31.31 -12.83
CA MET A 136 16.06 30.87 -13.61
C MET A 136 16.23 29.40 -13.94
N ASN A 137 15.54 28.54 -13.20
CA ASN A 137 15.55 27.11 -13.41
C ASN A 137 14.14 26.53 -13.33
N GLN A 138 13.98 25.35 -13.92
CA GLN A 138 12.75 24.56 -13.89
C GLN A 138 13.13 23.12 -13.59
N SER A 139 12.45 22.51 -12.62
CA SER A 139 12.69 21.14 -12.20
C SER A 139 11.46 20.30 -12.48
N TYR A 140 11.68 19.08 -12.96
CA TYR A 140 10.64 18.12 -13.29
C TYR A 140 11.02 16.74 -12.73
N ALA A 141 10.07 16.06 -12.11
CA ALA A 141 10.19 14.70 -11.61
C ALA A 141 9.65 13.69 -12.64
N VAL A 142 10.00 12.41 -12.48
CA VAL A 142 9.37 11.31 -13.24
C VAL A 142 7.85 11.37 -13.06
N GLY A 143 7.13 11.32 -14.18
CA GLY A 143 5.68 11.47 -14.25
C GLY A 143 5.20 12.92 -14.53
N ASP A 144 6.07 13.93 -14.41
CA ASP A 144 5.70 15.31 -14.73
C ASP A 144 5.56 15.52 -16.25
N SER A 145 4.70 16.46 -16.62
CA SER A 145 4.57 16.94 -18.00
C SER A 145 5.49 18.15 -18.26
N ILE A 146 6.12 18.17 -19.44
CA ILE A 146 7.05 19.20 -19.89
C ILE A 146 6.81 19.50 -21.39
N PRO A 147 6.69 20.77 -21.80
CA PRO A 147 6.52 21.14 -23.20
C PRO A 147 7.83 20.96 -23.99
N VAL A 148 7.82 20.11 -25.02
CA VAL A 148 8.97 19.80 -25.88
C VAL A 148 8.56 19.98 -27.33
N ASP A 149 9.21 20.91 -28.03
CA ASP A 149 9.00 21.18 -29.47
C ASP A 149 7.53 21.39 -29.87
N GLY A 150 6.74 22.04 -28.99
CA GLY A 150 5.31 22.30 -29.20
C GLY A 150 4.38 21.17 -28.77
N SER A 151 4.91 20.03 -28.33
CA SER A 151 4.13 18.91 -27.78
C SER A 151 4.29 18.81 -26.25
N GLU A 152 3.29 18.28 -25.55
CA GLU A 152 3.44 17.92 -24.14
C GLU A 152 4.10 16.55 -24.02
N ALA A 153 5.28 16.50 -23.41
CA ALA A 153 6.02 15.28 -23.12
C ALA A 153 5.92 14.91 -21.64
N THR A 154 6.07 13.63 -21.32
CA THR A 154 6.11 13.12 -19.95
C THR A 154 7.54 12.68 -19.62
N VAL A 155 8.02 13.01 -18.43
CA VAL A 155 9.31 12.52 -17.91
C VAL A 155 9.15 11.05 -17.55
N THR A 156 9.83 10.17 -18.27
CA THR A 156 9.69 8.70 -18.10
C THR A 156 10.84 8.07 -17.31
N SER A 157 12.03 8.69 -17.34
CA SER A 157 13.17 8.22 -16.56
C SER A 157 14.10 9.38 -16.21
N VAL A 158 14.73 9.29 -15.04
CA VAL A 158 15.85 10.13 -14.62
C VAL A 158 16.89 9.22 -14.01
N THR A 159 18.07 9.17 -14.60
CA THR A 159 19.24 8.44 -14.10
C THR A 159 20.36 9.42 -13.77
N GLY A 160 21.46 8.95 -13.19
CA GLY A 160 22.66 9.78 -13.01
C GLY A 160 23.29 10.27 -14.32
N GLU A 161 22.92 9.70 -15.47
CA GLU A 161 23.47 10.03 -16.78
C GLU A 161 22.57 10.96 -17.59
N ALA A 162 21.24 10.79 -17.53
CA ALA A 162 20.32 11.58 -18.32
C ALA A 162 18.89 11.55 -17.77
N ALA A 163 18.05 12.47 -18.28
CA ALA A 163 16.60 12.41 -18.15
C ALA A 163 15.95 12.16 -19.52
N THR A 164 14.98 11.25 -19.58
CA THR A 164 14.28 10.90 -20.82
C THR A 164 12.84 11.36 -20.77
N VAL A 165 12.43 12.13 -21.77
CA VAL A 165 11.05 12.60 -21.94
C VAL A 165 10.45 12.00 -23.20
N VAL A 166 9.16 11.68 -23.14
CA VAL A 166 8.45 10.93 -24.18
C VAL A 166 7.13 11.61 -24.48
N TRP A 167 6.78 11.73 -25.76
CA TRP A 167 5.50 12.25 -26.20
C TRP A 167 4.98 11.46 -27.41
N GLY A 168 3.70 11.66 -27.70
CA GLY A 168 2.96 10.93 -28.73
C GLY A 168 1.50 10.75 -28.33
N GLY A 169 0.65 10.43 -29.29
CA GLY A 169 -0.75 10.12 -29.03
C GLY A 169 -0.92 8.78 -28.29
N PRO A 170 -1.99 8.60 -27.50
CA PRO A 170 -2.25 7.32 -26.85
C PRO A 170 -2.63 6.24 -27.88
N TYR A 171 -2.59 4.98 -27.46
CA TYR A 171 -3.08 3.85 -28.23
C TYR A 171 -4.43 3.40 -27.69
N LEU A 172 -5.45 3.40 -28.54
CA LEU A 172 -6.76 2.84 -28.22
C LEU A 172 -6.68 1.31 -28.29
N LEU A 173 -7.00 0.62 -27.20
CA LEU A 173 -7.15 -0.81 -27.20
C LEU A 173 -8.46 -1.20 -27.88
N VAL A 174 -8.39 -2.05 -28.90
CA VAL A 174 -9.54 -2.59 -29.63
C VAL A 174 -9.52 -4.11 -29.56
N VAL A 175 -10.54 -4.70 -28.94
CA VAL A 175 -10.79 -6.14 -28.99
C VAL A 175 -11.91 -6.47 -29.96
N GLN A 176 -11.94 -7.71 -30.44
CA GLN A 176 -13.00 -8.16 -31.34
C GLN A 176 -14.30 -8.38 -30.56
N THR A 177 -15.28 -7.51 -30.80
CA THR A 177 -16.58 -7.51 -30.10
C THR A 177 -17.68 -8.24 -30.87
N GLU A 178 -17.55 -8.37 -32.19
CA GLU A 178 -18.57 -8.93 -33.06
C GLU A 178 -18.13 -10.26 -33.69
N ASN A 179 -18.98 -11.27 -33.62
CA ASN A 179 -18.86 -12.55 -34.34
C ASN A 179 -17.65 -13.43 -33.99
N VAL A 180 -16.97 -13.16 -32.87
CA VAL A 180 -15.91 -14.02 -32.33
C VAL A 180 -16.27 -14.41 -30.90
N THR A 181 -16.42 -15.72 -30.65
CA THR A 181 -16.82 -16.24 -29.34
C THR A 181 -15.68 -16.26 -28.33
N GLU A 182 -14.45 -16.44 -28.81
CA GLU A 182 -13.22 -16.51 -28.01
C GLU A 182 -12.12 -15.78 -28.80
N PRO A 183 -12.05 -14.44 -28.69
CA PRO A 183 -11.01 -13.69 -29.38
C PRO A 183 -9.67 -13.97 -28.71
N THR A 184 -8.63 -14.24 -29.50
CA THR A 184 -7.27 -14.43 -29.00
C THR A 184 -6.37 -13.22 -29.25
N ASP A 185 -6.86 -12.24 -30.00
CA ASP A 185 -6.08 -11.12 -30.49
C ASP A 185 -6.75 -9.80 -30.12
N ALA A 186 -5.94 -8.82 -29.72
CA ALA A 186 -6.32 -7.44 -29.52
C ALA A 186 -5.39 -6.50 -30.28
N THR A 187 -5.87 -5.33 -30.68
CA THR A 187 -5.07 -4.35 -31.42
C THR A 187 -5.01 -3.03 -30.66
N PHE A 188 -3.81 -2.54 -30.41
CA PHE A 188 -3.52 -1.17 -30.01
C PHE A 188 -3.46 -0.29 -31.26
N VAL A 189 -4.31 0.74 -31.33
CA VAL A 189 -4.42 1.64 -32.48
C VAL A 189 -4.06 3.06 -32.06
N GLU A 190 -3.01 3.62 -32.64
CA GLU A 190 -2.59 5.00 -32.41
C GLU A 190 -3.76 5.98 -32.61
N GLN A 191 -3.97 6.85 -31.63
CA GLN A 191 -4.89 7.98 -31.72
C GLN A 191 -4.13 9.25 -32.09
N ARG A 192 -4.63 10.00 -33.07
CA ARG A 192 -4.05 11.26 -33.52
C ARG A 192 -5.12 12.33 -33.62
N ASP A 193 -4.79 13.53 -33.15
CA ASP A 193 -5.55 14.73 -33.44
C ASP A 193 -5.04 15.35 -34.74
N LEU A 194 -5.62 14.93 -35.85
CA LEU A 194 -5.23 15.42 -37.18
C LEU A 194 -5.52 16.92 -37.36
N GLU A 195 -6.47 17.49 -36.62
CA GLU A 195 -6.76 18.93 -36.71
C GLU A 195 -5.64 19.73 -36.02
N ALA A 196 -5.22 19.32 -34.83
CA ALA A 196 -4.06 19.90 -34.16
C ALA A 196 -2.79 19.74 -34.98
N MET A 197 -2.52 18.54 -35.52
CA MET A 197 -1.35 18.29 -36.36
C MET A 197 -1.31 19.18 -37.62
N VAL A 198 -2.46 19.45 -38.23
CA VAL A 198 -2.53 20.36 -39.40
C VAL A 198 -2.31 21.81 -39.00
N ALA A 199 -2.84 22.24 -37.85
CA ALA A 199 -2.65 23.61 -37.37
C ALA A 199 -1.20 23.89 -36.92
N ASP A 200 -0.51 22.87 -36.39
CA ASP A 200 0.88 22.99 -35.96
C ASP A 200 1.90 22.88 -37.11
N ASP A 201 1.47 22.40 -38.28
CA ASP A 201 2.35 22.23 -39.44
C ASP A 201 2.53 23.55 -40.23
N PRO A 202 3.71 24.18 -40.21
CA PRO A 202 3.93 25.46 -40.89
C PRO A 202 3.83 25.39 -42.42
N ALA A 203 3.87 24.18 -43.02
CA ALA A 203 3.71 24.00 -44.45
C ALA A 203 2.24 24.03 -44.90
N LEU A 204 1.29 23.84 -43.98
CA LEU A 204 -0.13 23.69 -44.26
C LEU A 204 -0.95 24.88 -43.79
N TYR A 205 -2.07 25.14 -44.46
CA TYR A 205 -3.11 25.98 -43.87
C TYR A 205 -3.80 25.24 -42.73
N ASP A 206 -4.25 25.98 -41.72
CA ASP A 206 -4.80 25.46 -40.46
C ASP A 206 -6.26 24.95 -40.64
N GLU A 207 -6.52 24.26 -41.75
CA GLU A 207 -7.84 23.73 -42.11
C GLU A 207 -7.72 22.41 -42.88
N ILE A 208 -8.65 21.49 -42.56
CA ILE A 208 -8.89 20.28 -43.36
C ILE A 208 -10.12 20.52 -44.20
N ILE A 209 -9.96 20.51 -45.53
CA ILE A 209 -11.05 20.69 -46.47
C ILE A 209 -11.59 19.36 -46.95
N THR A 210 -12.87 19.31 -47.32
CA THR A 210 -13.45 18.14 -48.00
C THR A 210 -13.73 18.50 -49.45
N GLN A 211 -13.11 17.77 -50.38
CA GLN A 211 -13.31 17.94 -51.81
C GLN A 211 -13.66 16.59 -52.44
N ASN A 212 -14.82 16.50 -53.10
CA ASN A 212 -15.36 15.26 -53.69
C ASN A 212 -15.46 14.09 -52.70
N GLY A 213 -15.74 14.38 -51.42
CA GLY A 213 -15.84 13.37 -50.36
C GLY A 213 -14.50 12.91 -49.76
N THR A 214 -13.36 13.41 -50.28
CA THR A 214 -12.03 13.14 -49.72
C THR A 214 -11.56 14.31 -48.87
N ARG A 215 -11.09 14.03 -47.65
CA ARG A 215 -10.43 15.03 -46.78
C ARG A 215 -9.04 15.34 -47.34
N LYS A 216 -8.68 16.62 -47.39
CA LYS A 216 -7.41 17.10 -47.93
C LYS A 216 -6.84 18.21 -47.05
N VAL A 217 -5.52 18.35 -47.11
CA VAL A 217 -4.77 19.49 -46.58
C VAL A 217 -4.27 20.35 -47.74
N THR A 218 -4.08 21.63 -47.47
CA THR A 218 -3.66 22.61 -48.49
C THR A 218 -2.28 23.16 -48.14
N TYR A 219 -1.32 23.03 -49.06
CA TYR A 219 0.01 23.61 -48.88
C TYR A 219 -0.01 25.14 -48.99
N ARG A 220 0.63 25.84 -48.05
CA ARG A 220 0.82 27.30 -48.10
C ARG A 220 1.72 27.76 -49.25
N ALA A 221 2.69 26.93 -49.64
CA ALA A 221 3.72 27.33 -50.60
C ALA A 221 3.20 27.47 -52.05
N ASN A 222 2.19 26.70 -52.42
CA ASN A 222 1.72 26.60 -53.81
C ASN A 222 0.20 26.40 -53.95
N GLU A 223 -0.55 26.48 -52.84
CA GLU A 223 -2.01 26.32 -52.80
C GLU A 223 -2.51 24.98 -53.38
N THR A 224 -1.67 23.95 -53.37
CA THR A 224 -2.05 22.60 -53.84
C THR A 224 -2.71 21.78 -52.74
N ASN A 225 -3.76 21.05 -53.11
CA ASN A 225 -4.49 20.17 -52.20
C ASN A 225 -3.99 18.73 -52.33
N VAL A 226 -3.61 18.12 -51.20
CA VAL A 226 -3.18 16.73 -51.12
C VAL A 226 -4.12 15.96 -50.20
N PRO A 227 -4.54 14.73 -50.55
CA PRO A 227 -5.31 13.86 -49.66
C PRO A 227 -4.64 13.72 -48.29
N LEU A 228 -5.46 13.74 -47.24
CA LEU A 228 -4.96 13.64 -45.86
C LEU A 228 -4.12 12.37 -45.65
N ASP A 229 -4.59 11.25 -46.20
CA ASP A 229 -3.93 9.93 -46.10
C ASP A 229 -2.65 9.82 -46.96
N ASP A 230 -2.47 10.70 -47.93
CA ASP A 230 -1.23 10.80 -48.72
C ASP A 230 -0.20 11.68 -48.02
N TYR A 231 -0.66 12.64 -47.20
CA TYR A 231 0.19 13.58 -46.46
C TYR A 231 0.65 13.00 -45.13
N PHE A 232 -0.28 12.52 -44.31
CA PHE A 232 0.02 11.88 -43.04
C PHE A 232 0.14 10.37 -43.23
N PRO A 233 1.18 9.72 -42.66
CA PRO A 233 1.30 8.26 -42.72
C PRO A 233 0.06 7.60 -42.08
N PRO A 234 -0.27 6.35 -42.45
CA PRO A 234 -1.36 5.62 -41.81
C PRO A 234 -1.11 5.50 -40.30
N VAL A 235 -2.20 5.40 -39.53
CA VAL A 235 -2.10 5.19 -38.07
C VAL A 235 -1.35 3.91 -37.76
N GLU A 236 -0.50 3.98 -36.74
CA GLU A 236 0.24 2.83 -36.24
C GLU A 236 -0.69 1.83 -35.53
N ARG A 237 -0.45 0.53 -35.73
CA ARG A 237 -1.26 -0.55 -35.18
C ARG A 237 -0.38 -1.69 -34.71
N HIS A 238 -0.57 -2.10 -33.47
CA HIS A 238 0.12 -3.25 -32.87
C HIS A 238 -0.88 -4.28 -32.41
N THR A 239 -0.80 -5.47 -32.99
CA THR A 239 -1.65 -6.60 -32.56
C THR A 239 -0.88 -7.42 -31.54
N VAL A 240 -1.54 -7.79 -30.46
CA VAL A 240 -1.03 -8.70 -29.44
C VAL A 240 -1.96 -9.90 -29.33
N SER A 241 -1.38 -11.06 -29.12
CA SER A 241 -2.12 -12.33 -29.01
C SER A 241 -1.99 -12.92 -27.61
N GLU A 242 -2.93 -13.77 -27.20
CA GLU A 242 -2.79 -14.56 -25.96
C GLU A 242 -1.46 -15.32 -25.94
N GLY A 243 -0.75 -15.24 -24.81
CA GLY A 243 0.58 -15.81 -24.60
C GLY A 243 1.74 -14.96 -25.14
N GLU A 244 1.49 -13.87 -25.85
CA GLU A 244 2.52 -12.95 -26.33
C GLU A 244 3.02 -12.03 -25.20
N THR A 245 4.27 -11.56 -25.29
CA THR A 245 4.83 -10.59 -24.37
C THR A 245 4.90 -9.20 -24.99
N LEU A 246 4.61 -8.19 -24.18
CA LEU A 246 4.81 -6.77 -24.49
C LEU A 246 5.43 -6.03 -23.31
N THR A 247 6.06 -4.89 -23.57
CA THR A 247 6.46 -3.99 -22.49
C THR A 247 5.28 -3.12 -22.13
N TYR A 248 4.73 -3.33 -20.93
CA TYR A 248 3.61 -2.58 -20.37
C TYR A 248 4.02 -1.90 -19.05
N GLN A 249 3.83 -0.59 -18.95
CA GLN A 249 4.24 0.26 -17.81
C GLN A 249 5.69 0.01 -17.39
N GLY A 250 6.58 -0.06 -18.38
CA GLY A 250 8.01 -0.30 -18.18
C GLY A 250 8.41 -1.73 -17.80
N ASN A 251 7.47 -2.68 -17.73
CA ASN A 251 7.73 -4.06 -17.37
C ASN A 251 7.42 -5.02 -18.52
N GLU A 252 8.22 -6.07 -18.69
CA GLU A 252 7.86 -7.19 -19.55
C GLU A 252 6.63 -7.89 -18.97
N THR A 253 5.57 -7.96 -19.78
CA THR A 253 4.23 -8.38 -19.37
C THR A 253 3.68 -9.34 -20.42
N THR A 254 3.03 -10.41 -19.99
CA THR A 254 2.40 -11.42 -20.86
C THR A 254 0.92 -11.12 -21.02
N VAL A 255 0.39 -11.29 -22.22
CA VAL A 255 -1.06 -11.31 -22.46
C VAL A 255 -1.60 -12.66 -21.98
N ASP A 256 -2.30 -12.66 -20.85
CA ASP A 256 -2.82 -13.89 -20.25
C ASP A 256 -4.11 -14.35 -20.93
N ALA A 257 -5.03 -13.41 -21.18
CA ALA A 257 -6.30 -13.67 -21.84
C ALA A 257 -6.76 -12.45 -22.63
N VAL A 258 -7.42 -12.70 -23.76
CA VAL A 258 -8.14 -11.69 -24.53
C VAL A 258 -9.62 -12.06 -24.47
N THR A 259 -10.45 -11.09 -24.12
CA THR A 259 -11.91 -11.25 -24.10
C THR A 259 -12.56 -10.30 -25.08
N ASN A 260 -13.86 -10.44 -25.28
CA ASN A 260 -14.64 -9.50 -26.08
C ASN A 260 -14.80 -8.12 -25.42
N THR A 261 -14.32 -7.93 -24.18
CA THR A 261 -14.45 -6.68 -23.43
C THR A 261 -13.13 -6.11 -22.92
N SER A 262 -12.06 -6.89 -22.87
CA SER A 262 -10.80 -6.50 -22.23
C SER A 262 -9.65 -7.43 -22.58
N VAL A 263 -8.44 -7.01 -22.24
CA VAL A 263 -7.22 -7.83 -22.24
C VAL A 263 -6.73 -7.96 -20.80
N GLU A 264 -6.44 -9.19 -20.36
CA GLU A 264 -5.79 -9.48 -19.11
C GLU A 264 -4.28 -9.63 -19.33
N LEU A 265 -3.52 -8.86 -18.57
CA LEU A 265 -2.07 -8.78 -18.64
C LEU A 265 -1.49 -9.30 -17.33
N THR A 266 -0.49 -10.18 -17.39
CA THR A 266 0.19 -10.74 -16.22
C THR A 266 1.68 -10.47 -16.25
N ARG A 267 2.26 -10.14 -15.10
CA ARG A 267 3.71 -9.99 -14.95
C ARG A 267 4.21 -10.58 -13.64
N PRO A 268 5.47 -11.04 -13.58
CA PRO A 268 6.14 -11.35 -12.32
C PRO A 268 6.13 -10.11 -11.41
N GLY A 269 5.86 -10.31 -10.13
CA GLY A 269 5.86 -9.25 -9.14
C GLY A 269 6.01 -9.80 -7.73
N GLN A 270 5.79 -8.92 -6.75
CA GLN A 270 5.82 -9.30 -5.34
C GLN A 270 4.47 -9.01 -4.69
N ASN A 271 4.06 -9.85 -3.76
CA ASN A 271 2.89 -9.60 -2.93
C ASN A 271 3.21 -9.88 -1.47
N THR A 272 2.86 -8.97 -0.57
CA THR A 272 3.06 -9.15 0.87
C THR A 272 1.79 -9.76 1.47
N ALA A 273 1.91 -10.97 2.00
CA ALA A 273 0.86 -11.58 2.80
C ALA A 273 1.08 -11.24 4.28
N THR A 274 0.00 -10.93 4.99
CA THR A 274 0.07 -10.62 6.42
C THR A 274 -0.85 -11.52 7.26
N VAL A 275 -0.44 -11.77 8.50
CA VAL A 275 -1.20 -12.53 9.50
C VAL A 275 -1.13 -11.80 10.83
N GLY A 276 -2.27 -11.31 11.30
CA GLY A 276 -2.38 -10.66 12.60
C GLY A 276 -2.39 -11.66 13.75
N PHE A 277 -1.82 -11.27 14.89
CA PHE A 277 -1.84 -12.03 16.14
C PHE A 277 -2.05 -11.13 17.36
N SER A 278 -2.51 -11.71 18.47
CA SER A 278 -2.75 -11.01 19.73
C SER A 278 -2.44 -11.90 20.93
N GLU A 279 -2.22 -11.30 22.10
CA GLU A 279 -1.99 -11.99 23.38
C GLU A 279 -3.05 -13.06 23.62
N GLY A 280 -2.61 -14.31 23.76
CA GLY A 280 -3.46 -15.48 23.98
C GLY A 280 -4.40 -15.84 22.81
N GLY A 281 -4.36 -15.08 21.72
CA GLY A 281 -5.16 -15.27 20.52
C GLY A 281 -4.56 -16.32 19.60
N ASN A 282 -5.40 -17.25 19.13
CA ASN A 282 -4.98 -18.23 18.14
C ASN A 282 -4.95 -17.60 16.74
N PHE A 283 -3.87 -17.86 16.01
CA PHE A 283 -3.73 -17.53 14.60
C PHE A 283 -3.19 -18.75 13.83
N THR A 284 -3.40 -18.79 12.52
CA THR A 284 -2.96 -19.90 11.68
C THR A 284 -1.95 -19.40 10.67
N VAL A 285 -0.80 -20.07 10.61
CA VAL A 285 0.27 -19.79 9.64
C VAL A 285 0.88 -21.12 9.21
N ALA A 286 1.14 -21.27 7.90
CA ALA A 286 1.66 -22.50 7.30
C ALA A 286 0.86 -23.77 7.71
N ASP A 287 -0.47 -23.68 7.68
CA ASP A 287 -1.43 -24.75 8.04
C ASP A 287 -1.37 -25.24 9.51
N THR A 288 -0.58 -24.59 10.37
CA THR A 288 -0.48 -24.88 11.81
C THR A 288 -1.05 -23.73 12.63
N GLN A 289 -1.72 -24.05 13.73
CA GLN A 289 -2.29 -23.06 14.65
C GLN A 289 -1.31 -22.75 15.78
N TYR A 290 -1.02 -21.47 15.97
CA TYR A 290 -0.17 -20.93 17.02
C TYR A 290 -0.96 -19.93 17.86
N PHE A 291 -0.41 -19.57 19.02
CA PHE A 291 -0.83 -18.41 19.79
C PHE A 291 0.37 -17.54 20.16
N ALA A 292 0.13 -16.25 20.33
CA ALA A 292 1.14 -15.30 20.75
C ALA A 292 1.09 -15.08 22.26
N HIS A 293 2.25 -14.97 22.90
CA HIS A 293 2.39 -14.54 24.28
C HIS A 293 3.46 -13.46 24.40
N PHE A 294 3.08 -12.33 24.98
CA PHE A 294 3.87 -11.14 25.17
C PHE A 294 4.35 -11.07 26.62
N PRO A 295 5.63 -11.43 26.91
CA PRO A 295 6.20 -11.25 28.24
C PRO A 295 6.35 -9.76 28.62
N ASP A 296 6.43 -8.89 27.62
CA ASP A 296 6.54 -7.44 27.74
C ASP A 296 5.92 -6.75 26.50
N ASN A 297 6.02 -5.42 26.43
CA ASN A 297 5.39 -4.62 25.38
C ASN A 297 6.11 -4.65 24.03
N SER A 298 7.24 -5.33 23.90
CA SER A 298 8.14 -5.29 22.74
C SER A 298 8.57 -6.66 22.22
N SER A 299 8.34 -7.71 23.01
CA SER A 299 8.71 -9.08 22.69
C SER A 299 7.49 -9.98 22.64
N VAL A 300 7.52 -10.97 21.75
CA VAL A 300 6.48 -11.98 21.58
C VAL A 300 7.09 -13.37 21.43
N TYR A 301 6.47 -14.35 22.07
CA TYR A 301 6.69 -15.77 21.83
C TYR A 301 5.55 -16.33 20.99
N PHE A 302 5.90 -17.13 19.97
CA PHE A 302 4.94 -17.93 19.22
C PHE A 302 5.04 -19.38 19.67
N MET A 303 3.90 -19.99 20.01
CA MET A 303 3.84 -21.36 20.51
C MET A 303 2.71 -22.10 19.82
N GLU A 304 2.93 -23.37 19.51
CA GLU A 304 1.89 -24.21 18.92
C GLU A 304 0.74 -24.40 19.90
N THR A 305 -0.48 -24.09 19.44
CA THR A 305 -1.68 -24.16 20.26
C THR A 305 -1.93 -25.59 20.76
N GLY A 306 -1.63 -26.60 19.92
CA GLY A 306 -1.79 -28.00 20.28
C GLY A 306 -0.89 -28.47 21.43
N GLU A 307 0.23 -27.80 21.68
CA GLU A 307 1.23 -28.22 22.65
C GLU A 307 1.15 -27.47 23.97
N ARG A 308 1.03 -26.13 23.92
CA ARG A 308 1.27 -25.26 25.10
C ARG A 308 0.05 -24.46 25.54
N TYR A 309 -1.04 -24.46 24.78
CA TYR A 309 -2.21 -23.63 25.09
C TYR A 309 -2.91 -24.06 26.38
N GLY A 310 -2.88 -25.36 26.71
CA GLY A 310 -3.42 -25.86 27.98
C GLY A 310 -2.74 -25.24 29.21
N ASP A 311 -1.41 -25.13 29.17
CA ASP A 311 -0.61 -24.53 30.25
C ASP A 311 -0.83 -23.02 30.36
N TYR A 312 -0.96 -22.34 29.21
CA TYR A 312 -1.32 -20.92 29.16
C TYR A 312 -2.65 -20.66 29.86
N ARG A 313 -3.71 -21.40 29.46
CA ARG A 313 -5.05 -21.28 30.05
C ARG A 313 -5.08 -21.64 31.54
N ALA A 314 -4.27 -22.61 31.97
CA ALA A 314 -4.18 -22.96 33.39
C ALA A 314 -3.66 -21.79 34.23
N GLN A 315 -2.62 -21.10 33.77
CA GLN A 315 -2.05 -19.93 34.46
C GLN A 315 -2.99 -18.71 34.40
N GLU A 316 -3.66 -18.48 33.27
CA GLU A 316 -4.68 -17.43 33.16
C GLU A 316 -5.83 -17.65 34.15
N ASN A 317 -6.28 -18.90 34.31
CA ASN A 317 -7.28 -19.27 35.31
C ASN A 317 -6.78 -19.06 36.76
N GLU A 318 -5.49 -19.29 37.03
CA GLU A 318 -4.89 -19.02 38.33
C GLU A 318 -4.91 -17.52 38.67
N ILE A 319 -4.55 -16.68 37.69
CA ILE A 319 -4.62 -15.20 37.80
C ILE A 319 -6.05 -14.74 38.03
N SER A 320 -7.02 -15.26 37.25
CA SER A 320 -8.43 -14.94 37.44
C SER A 320 -8.91 -15.34 38.84
N SER A 321 -8.56 -16.55 39.31
CA SER A 321 -8.93 -16.97 40.66
C SER A 321 -8.26 -16.13 41.75
N TYR A 322 -7.03 -15.67 41.54
CA TYR A 322 -6.35 -14.76 42.45
C TYR A 322 -7.08 -13.42 42.54
N ASN A 323 -7.41 -12.81 41.39
CA ASN A 323 -8.13 -11.55 41.31
C ASN A 323 -9.52 -11.62 41.94
N ASP A 324 -10.24 -12.73 41.74
CA ASP A 324 -11.54 -12.95 42.39
C ASP A 324 -11.42 -13.01 43.92
N ARG A 325 -10.41 -13.73 44.43
CA ARG A 325 -10.14 -13.79 45.88
C ARG A 325 -9.75 -12.41 46.42
N MET A 326 -8.94 -11.66 45.68
CA MET A 326 -8.50 -10.32 46.06
C MET A 326 -9.67 -9.33 46.14
N ASN A 327 -10.55 -9.34 45.12
CA ASN A 327 -11.79 -8.59 45.11
C ASN A 327 -12.70 -8.95 46.29
N GLY A 328 -12.81 -10.26 46.60
CA GLY A 328 -13.53 -10.75 47.76
C GLY A 328 -12.97 -10.22 49.09
N LEU A 329 -11.63 -10.26 49.26
CA LEU A 329 -10.95 -9.73 50.45
C LEU A 329 -11.15 -8.22 50.60
N TRP A 330 -11.07 -7.46 49.51
CA TRP A 330 -11.39 -6.03 49.51
C TRP A 330 -12.84 -5.78 49.93
N GLY A 331 -13.78 -6.58 49.43
CA GLY A 331 -15.18 -6.54 49.85
C GLY A 331 -15.35 -6.77 51.36
N VAL A 332 -14.68 -7.78 51.93
CA VAL A 332 -14.71 -8.07 53.37
C VAL A 332 -14.10 -6.94 54.19
N ALA A 333 -12.97 -6.38 53.76
CA ALA A 333 -12.31 -5.28 54.45
C ALA A 333 -13.20 -4.02 54.48
N GLN A 334 -13.81 -3.66 53.35
CA GLN A 334 -14.71 -2.51 53.23
C GLN A 334 -15.99 -2.68 54.04
N LEU A 335 -16.65 -3.85 53.93
CA LEU A 335 -17.87 -4.14 54.69
C LEU A 335 -17.61 -4.12 56.19
N SER A 336 -16.46 -4.65 56.62
CA SER A 336 -16.06 -4.64 58.04
C SER A 336 -15.83 -3.21 58.55
N LEU A 337 -15.18 -2.36 57.75
CA LEU A 337 -15.00 -0.94 58.07
C LEU A 337 -16.34 -0.19 58.17
N LEU A 338 -17.24 -0.39 57.20
CA LEU A 338 -18.56 0.23 57.20
C LEU A 338 -19.42 -0.25 58.38
N ALA A 339 -19.39 -1.55 58.69
CA ALA A 339 -20.07 -2.11 59.85
C ALA A 339 -19.52 -1.53 61.16
N ALA A 340 -18.20 -1.36 61.28
CA ALA A 340 -17.58 -0.73 62.44
C ALA A 340 -18.03 0.73 62.60
N ILE A 341 -18.06 1.52 61.52
CA ILE A 341 -18.54 2.91 61.51
C ILE A 341 -20.02 2.97 61.90
N LEU A 342 -20.86 2.11 61.31
CA LEU A 342 -22.29 2.04 61.61
C LEU A 342 -22.56 1.69 63.08
N LEU A 343 -21.82 0.73 63.63
CA LEU A 343 -21.92 0.34 65.04
C LEU A 343 -21.56 1.49 65.97
N VAL A 344 -20.52 2.28 65.63
CA VAL A 344 -20.19 3.51 66.36
C VAL A 344 -21.34 4.51 66.25
N ALA A 345 -21.86 4.78 65.05
CA ALA A 345 -22.96 5.72 64.85
C ALA A 345 -24.21 5.33 65.67
N ILE A 346 -24.61 4.05 65.65
CA ILE A 346 -25.75 3.54 66.42
C ILE A 346 -25.49 3.63 67.93
N ALA A 347 -24.28 3.35 68.40
CA ALA A 347 -23.93 3.45 69.82
C ALA A 347 -24.06 4.89 70.35
N TYR A 348 -23.92 5.89 69.47
CA TYR A 348 -24.02 7.32 69.77
C TYR A 348 -25.35 7.96 69.34
N LEU A 349 -26.33 7.20 68.84
CA LEU A 349 -27.67 7.73 68.59
C LEU A 349 -28.33 8.14 69.93
N PRO A 350 -28.94 9.34 70.01
CA PRO A 350 -29.62 9.80 71.20
C PRO A 350 -30.87 8.95 71.46
N VAL A 351 -30.97 8.36 72.65
CA VAL A 351 -32.16 7.62 73.10
C VAL A 351 -33.31 8.62 73.24
N ARG A 352 -34.28 8.59 72.32
CA ARG A 352 -35.58 9.25 72.55
C ARG A 352 -36.33 8.40 73.56
N GLY A 353 -36.31 8.84 74.82
CA GLY A 353 -37.23 8.39 75.86
C GLY A 353 -38.63 8.95 75.65
#